data_AF-A0A9N9UYJ2-F1
#
_entry.id   AF-A0A9N9UYJ2-F1
#
_cell.length_a   1.000
_cell.length_b   1.000
_cell.length_c   1.000
_cell.angle_alpha   90.00
_cell.angle_beta   90.00
_cell.angle_gamma   90.00
#
_symmetry.space_group_name_H-M   'P 1'
#
loop_
_entity.id
_entity.type
_entity.pdbx_description
1 polymer ?
#
loop_
_entity_poly.entity_id
_entity_poly.type
_entity_poly.pdbx_seq_one_letter_code
_entity_poly.pdbx_strand_id
1 'polypeptide(L)'
;MNWHPQQLNTTPPSAMAVLQSLPVEVLDRVIGFIHPEVDWDLDEKTKSDIRSLSNARLVCRQWNSLATAHLFRTIYLVHVAEENFQTWNNMLDSNSVKNAARRVIFNSAPDEDRLDGTMTDWSESEHPSLTAAISRLNEIKTVQSVELRFSGKCVGSEQTERWMFEDVEEIGHRKNALIAVFEAIREYNAQRSAANKMASLRIENLQNLPLPEFTTSELFKTVTKTLTTVELQICEECREEGPDNDVFCIERQTFEPYLLNHWLTPLSDHLTTLTLYFNDCWGVLPGYFDGDGLQFKTLKTLNLGNFVIAHHGHFDWVLTQTTLETLRLDRCYIVTHLYFSERGRSEEWNVRKHGWVEIDPTTYGFPEDRSVAYTFSGTWETVFENLRKSLVKLRHFGFHNKADNTYSSLSFRSLESKETRLSNYRYVAFDDSVMALWIKPKMSEGSINFGYNQYINPAKDYYEGDSRAFEELLSAARTR
;
A
#
# COMPACT_ATOMS: atom_id res chain seq x y z
N MET A 1 -48.51 -19.92 -60.43
CA MET A 1 -48.01 -20.17 -59.06
C MET A 1 -47.65 -18.82 -58.47
N ASN A 2 -48.41 -18.35 -57.48
CA ASN A 2 -48.24 -17.05 -56.85
C ASN A 2 -47.03 -17.09 -55.90
N TRP A 3 -46.06 -16.20 -56.12
CA TRP A 3 -45.03 -15.87 -55.14
C TRP A 3 -45.13 -14.38 -54.87
N HIS A 4 -45.70 -14.03 -53.71
CA HIS A 4 -45.61 -12.70 -53.13
C HIS A 4 -44.25 -12.56 -52.42
N PRO A 5 -43.44 -11.52 -52.71
CA PRO A 5 -42.36 -11.14 -51.82
C PRO A 5 -42.95 -10.28 -50.70
N GLN A 6 -42.89 -10.78 -49.47
CA GLN A 6 -43.06 -9.95 -48.27
C GLN A 6 -41.94 -8.90 -48.24
N GLN A 7 -42.33 -7.62 -48.13
CA GLN A 7 -41.42 -6.53 -47.82
C GLN A 7 -40.88 -6.70 -46.39
N LEU A 8 -39.63 -7.16 -46.27
CA LEU A 8 -38.82 -6.97 -45.06
C LEU A 8 -38.11 -5.61 -45.18
N ASN A 9 -38.86 -4.54 -44.93
CA ASN A 9 -38.28 -3.24 -44.61
C ASN A 9 -37.97 -3.21 -43.12
N THR A 10 -36.77 -3.65 -42.74
CA THR A 10 -36.21 -3.32 -41.44
C THR A 10 -34.88 -2.61 -41.69
N THR A 11 -34.95 -1.28 -41.76
CA THR A 11 -33.79 -0.43 -41.49
C THR A 11 -33.23 -0.84 -40.12
N PRO A 12 -31.93 -1.15 -39.98
CA PRO A 12 -31.37 -1.46 -38.69
C PRO A 12 -31.57 -0.25 -37.77
N PRO A 13 -32.03 -0.43 -36.52
CA PRO A 13 -32.18 0.67 -35.59
C PRO A 13 -30.84 1.39 -35.45
N SER A 14 -30.86 2.73 -35.41
CA SER A 14 -29.63 3.49 -35.18
C SER A 14 -28.98 2.99 -33.88
N ALA A 15 -27.66 3.00 -33.79
CA ALA A 15 -26.95 2.53 -32.60
C ALA A 15 -27.46 3.19 -31.30
N MET A 16 -27.97 4.43 -31.39
CA MET A 16 -28.65 5.12 -30.29
C MET A 16 -29.98 4.49 -29.88
N ALA A 17 -30.81 4.02 -30.82
CA ALA A 17 -32.07 3.34 -30.51
C ALA A 17 -31.84 1.99 -29.81
N VAL A 18 -30.76 1.28 -30.16
CA VAL A 18 -30.36 0.04 -29.48
C VAL A 18 -29.88 0.34 -28.05
N LEU A 19 -29.03 1.35 -27.85
CA LEU A 19 -28.52 1.72 -26.53
C LEU A 19 -29.61 2.26 -25.59
N GLN A 20 -30.63 2.95 -26.10
CA GLN A 20 -31.79 3.39 -25.32
C GLN A 20 -32.77 2.26 -24.97
N SER A 21 -32.68 1.12 -25.65
CA SER A 21 -33.51 -0.07 -25.38
C SER A 21 -32.89 -1.03 -24.36
N LEU A 22 -31.65 -0.79 -23.92
CA LEU A 22 -30.99 -1.61 -22.91
C LEU A 22 -31.64 -1.42 -21.53
N PRO A 23 -31.79 -2.50 -20.74
CA PRO A 23 -32.16 -2.38 -19.33
C PRO A 23 -31.20 -1.48 -18.56
N VAL A 24 -31.73 -0.74 -17.59
CA VAL A 24 -30.97 0.23 -16.77
C VAL A 24 -29.77 -0.44 -16.12
N GLU A 25 -29.93 -1.68 -15.64
CA GLU A 25 -28.90 -2.46 -14.96
C GLU A 25 -27.76 -2.85 -15.90
N VAL A 26 -28.07 -3.16 -17.16
CA VAL A 26 -27.07 -3.47 -18.18
C VAL A 26 -26.30 -2.21 -18.53
N LEU A 27 -27.01 -1.10 -18.73
CA LEU A 27 -26.40 0.18 -19.04
C LEU A 27 -25.52 0.69 -17.88
N ASP A 28 -25.97 0.52 -16.64
CA ASP A 28 -25.19 0.86 -15.44
C ASP A 28 -23.89 0.07 -15.36
N ARG A 29 -23.94 -1.23 -15.66
CA ARG A 29 -22.75 -2.08 -15.75
C ARG A 29 -21.80 -1.63 -16.87
N VAL A 30 -22.32 -1.31 -18.05
CA VAL A 30 -21.53 -0.83 -19.19
C VAL A 30 -20.83 0.48 -18.86
N ILE A 31 -21.55 1.45 -18.29
CA ILE A 31 -20.96 2.73 -17.85
C ILE A 31 -19.96 2.48 -16.72
N GLY A 32 -20.26 1.55 -15.81
CA GLY A 32 -19.38 1.15 -14.73
C GLY A 32 -18.08 0.46 -15.16
N PHE A 33 -17.92 0.05 -16.44
CA PHE A 33 -16.62 -0.36 -16.97
C PHE A 33 -15.74 0.83 -17.38
N ILE A 34 -16.32 2.02 -17.54
CA ILE A 34 -15.62 3.30 -17.66
C ILE A 34 -15.29 3.78 -16.24
N HIS A 35 -14.66 2.90 -15.45
CA HIS A 35 -14.29 3.23 -14.08
C HIS A 35 -12.86 3.76 -14.08
N PRO A 36 -12.61 4.98 -13.58
CA PRO A 36 -11.27 5.34 -13.15
C PRO A 36 -10.97 4.48 -11.90
N GLU A 37 -10.49 3.25 -12.11
CA GLU A 37 -9.99 2.38 -11.01
C GLU A 37 -8.68 2.94 -10.44
N VAL A 38 -7.98 3.75 -11.22
CA VAL A 38 -6.73 4.38 -10.85
C VAL A 38 -7.05 5.76 -10.28
N ASP A 39 -6.47 6.02 -9.10
CA ASP A 39 -6.47 7.31 -8.45
C ASP A 39 -5.91 8.40 -9.36
N TRP A 40 -6.15 9.66 -9.02
CA TRP A 40 -5.85 10.85 -9.85
C TRP A 40 -4.38 11.07 -10.23
N ASP A 41 -3.51 10.09 -10.00
CA ASP A 41 -2.24 10.00 -10.71
C ASP A 41 -2.59 10.16 -12.19
N LEU A 42 -2.04 11.23 -12.76
CA LEU A 42 -2.38 11.83 -14.04
C LEU A 42 -2.03 10.94 -15.24
N ASP A 43 -2.11 9.62 -15.09
CA ASP A 43 -2.07 8.70 -16.20
C ASP A 43 -3.17 9.08 -17.20
N GLU A 44 -2.81 9.05 -18.48
CA GLU A 44 -3.70 9.52 -19.54
C GLU A 44 -5.00 8.71 -19.59
N LYS A 45 -5.00 7.50 -19.02
CA LYS A 45 -6.16 6.63 -18.93
C LYS A 45 -7.21 7.19 -17.98
N THR A 46 -6.84 7.58 -16.76
CA THR A 46 -7.75 8.12 -15.74
C THR A 46 -8.40 9.42 -16.21
N LYS A 47 -7.60 10.32 -16.80
CA LYS A 47 -8.13 11.54 -17.44
C LYS A 47 -9.11 11.21 -18.56
N SER A 48 -8.79 10.23 -19.39
CA SER A 48 -9.65 9.76 -20.48
C SER A 48 -10.96 9.15 -19.96
N ASP A 49 -10.92 8.38 -18.87
CA ASP A 49 -12.09 7.75 -18.27
C ASP A 49 -13.02 8.81 -17.64
N ILE A 50 -12.46 9.78 -16.91
CA ILE A 50 -13.21 10.93 -16.37
C ILE A 50 -13.88 11.73 -17.51
N ARG A 51 -13.14 11.98 -18.61
CA ARG A 51 -13.69 12.66 -19.79
C ARG A 51 -14.80 11.84 -20.45
N SER A 52 -14.64 10.53 -20.51
CA SER A 52 -15.61 9.61 -21.08
C SER A 52 -16.90 9.57 -20.25
N LEU A 53 -16.80 9.50 -18.91
CA LEU A 53 -17.94 9.63 -18.00
C LEU A 53 -18.61 11.00 -18.11
N SER A 54 -17.82 12.07 -18.23
CA SER A 54 -18.34 13.43 -18.42
C SER A 54 -19.12 13.56 -19.73
N ASN A 55 -18.62 12.98 -20.82
CA ASN A 55 -19.31 12.95 -22.11
C ASN A 55 -20.56 12.05 -22.06
N ALA A 56 -20.51 10.92 -21.35
CA ALA A 56 -21.66 10.05 -21.15
C ALA A 56 -22.83 10.80 -20.49
N ARG A 57 -22.55 11.73 -19.57
CA ARG A 57 -23.57 12.56 -18.92
C ARG A 57 -24.33 13.48 -19.88
N LEU A 58 -23.80 13.74 -21.08
CA LEU A 58 -24.39 14.63 -22.08
C LEU A 58 -25.28 13.89 -23.08
N VAL A 59 -25.33 12.54 -23.05
CA VAL A 59 -26.10 11.73 -24.01
C VAL A 59 -27.61 11.85 -23.79
N CYS A 60 -28.10 11.53 -22.58
CA CYS A 60 -29.51 11.68 -22.21
C CYS A 60 -29.67 11.71 -20.68
N ARG A 61 -30.89 11.95 -20.18
CA ARG A 61 -31.18 12.03 -18.72
C ARG A 61 -30.82 10.75 -17.96
N GLN A 62 -31.08 9.58 -18.55
CA GLN A 62 -30.77 8.29 -17.91
C GLN A 62 -29.25 8.10 -17.78
N TRP A 63 -28.51 8.34 -18.86
CA TRP A 63 -27.04 8.28 -18.85
C TRP A 63 -26.46 9.33 -17.90
N ASN A 64 -27.04 10.51 -17.85
CA ASN A 64 -26.66 11.54 -16.88
C ASN A 64 -26.74 11.03 -15.44
N SER A 65 -27.84 10.40 -15.06
CA SER A 65 -28.00 9.85 -13.71
C SER A 65 -26.97 8.75 -13.40
N LEU A 66 -26.79 7.79 -14.31
CA LEU A 66 -25.89 6.66 -14.12
C LEU A 66 -24.42 7.10 -14.12
N ALA A 67 -23.99 7.85 -15.12
CA ALA A 67 -22.62 8.34 -15.22
C ALA A 67 -22.27 9.33 -14.11
N THR A 68 -23.23 10.11 -13.58
CA THR A 68 -23.00 10.94 -12.38
C THR A 68 -22.71 10.06 -11.16
N ALA A 69 -23.41 8.94 -11.00
CA ALA A 69 -23.16 8.02 -9.89
C ALA A 69 -21.76 7.40 -9.93
N HIS A 70 -21.27 7.02 -11.12
CA HIS A 70 -19.92 6.50 -11.31
C HIS A 70 -18.84 7.59 -11.19
N LEU A 71 -19.07 8.78 -11.77
CA LEU A 71 -18.12 9.90 -11.74
C LEU A 71 -17.85 10.39 -10.31
N PHE A 72 -18.87 10.44 -9.46
CA PHE A 72 -18.74 10.88 -8.07
C PHE A 72 -18.72 9.74 -7.07
N ARG A 73 -18.45 8.50 -7.52
CA ARG A 73 -18.30 7.35 -6.65
C ARG A 73 -17.11 7.51 -5.70
N THR A 74 -16.04 8.13 -6.19
CA THR A 74 -14.87 8.53 -5.40
C THR A 74 -14.78 10.05 -5.42
N ILE A 75 -14.64 10.67 -4.24
CA ILE A 75 -14.46 12.11 -4.11
C ILE A 75 -13.21 12.43 -3.29
N TYR A 76 -12.63 13.59 -3.56
CA TYR A 76 -11.32 13.99 -3.07
C TYR A 76 -11.43 15.31 -2.34
N LEU A 77 -10.92 15.36 -1.12
CA LEU A 77 -10.55 16.59 -0.45
C LEU A 77 -9.09 16.85 -0.82
N VAL A 78 -8.88 17.80 -1.71
CA VAL A 78 -7.55 18.24 -2.16
C VAL A 78 -7.37 19.67 -1.67
N HIS A 79 -6.18 19.95 -1.14
CA HIS A 79 -5.78 21.32 -0.88
C HIS A 79 -5.31 21.97 -2.19
N VAL A 80 -5.92 23.11 -2.52
CA VAL A 80 -5.46 23.99 -3.59
C VAL A 80 -5.23 25.34 -2.93
N ALA A 81 -4.00 25.86 -3.02
CA ALA A 81 -3.67 27.17 -2.50
C ALA A 81 -4.69 28.21 -3.00
N GLU A 82 -5.06 29.16 -2.14
CA GLU A 82 -6.07 30.21 -2.39
C GLU A 82 -7.55 29.78 -2.38
N GLU A 83 -7.90 28.49 -2.48
CA GLU A 83 -9.30 28.05 -2.56
C GLU A 83 -9.90 27.56 -1.22
N ASN A 84 -9.12 27.37 -0.15
CA ASN A 84 -9.58 26.93 1.19
C ASN A 84 -10.68 25.84 1.15
N PHE A 85 -10.43 24.78 0.39
CA PHE A 85 -11.36 23.64 0.19
C PHE A 85 -12.71 24.00 -0.48
N GLN A 86 -12.83 25.13 -1.19
CA GLN A 86 -14.09 25.54 -1.83
C GLN A 86 -14.61 24.51 -2.84
N THR A 87 -13.72 23.87 -3.59
CA THR A 87 -14.09 22.78 -4.52
C THR A 87 -14.74 21.60 -3.77
N TRP A 88 -14.17 21.18 -2.65
CA TRP A 88 -14.77 20.17 -1.76
C TRP A 88 -16.14 20.63 -1.25
N ASN A 89 -16.22 21.89 -0.82
CA ASN A 89 -17.46 22.43 -0.28
C ASN A 89 -18.59 22.46 -1.32
N ASN A 90 -18.30 22.95 -2.53
CA ASN A 90 -19.24 22.98 -3.64
C ASN A 90 -19.72 21.57 -4.05
N MET A 91 -18.83 20.58 -4.02
CA MET A 91 -19.19 19.19 -4.30
C MET A 91 -20.19 18.66 -3.28
N LEU A 92 -19.93 18.88 -2.00
CA LEU A 92 -20.82 18.41 -0.94
C LEU A 92 -22.14 19.19 -0.86
N ASP A 93 -22.26 20.38 -1.42
CA ASP A 93 -23.55 21.06 -1.49
C ASP A 93 -24.52 20.38 -2.48
N SER A 94 -24.00 19.50 -3.35
CA SER A 94 -24.81 18.67 -4.27
C SER A 94 -25.30 17.37 -3.62
N ASN A 95 -26.63 17.23 -3.50
CA ASN A 95 -27.26 15.99 -3.04
C ASN A 95 -26.90 14.79 -3.94
N SER A 96 -26.71 14.99 -5.24
CA SER A 96 -26.34 13.92 -6.16
C SER A 96 -24.97 13.33 -5.83
N VAL A 97 -24.00 14.18 -5.46
CA VAL A 97 -22.65 13.77 -5.04
C VAL A 97 -22.71 13.04 -3.70
N LYS A 98 -23.40 13.61 -2.70
CA LYS A 98 -23.59 13.00 -1.37
C LYS A 98 -24.22 11.61 -1.40
N ASN A 99 -25.08 11.34 -2.37
CA ASN A 99 -25.74 10.05 -2.55
C ASN A 99 -24.91 9.07 -3.41
N ALA A 100 -24.01 9.58 -4.26
CA ALA A 100 -23.15 8.79 -5.15
C ALA A 100 -21.86 8.33 -4.47
N ALA A 101 -21.27 9.17 -3.61
CA ALA A 101 -19.98 8.89 -2.97
C ALA A 101 -19.99 7.58 -2.17
N ARG A 102 -18.97 6.75 -2.42
CA ARG A 102 -18.69 5.46 -1.75
C ARG A 102 -17.28 5.44 -1.16
N ARG A 103 -16.32 6.12 -1.79
CA ARG A 103 -14.94 6.29 -1.32
C ARG A 103 -14.64 7.78 -1.17
N VAL A 104 -14.03 8.14 -0.05
CA VAL A 104 -13.59 9.51 0.23
C VAL A 104 -12.09 9.50 0.48
N ILE A 105 -11.36 10.35 -0.23
CA ILE A 105 -9.91 10.47 -0.12
C ILE A 105 -9.58 11.86 0.43
N PHE A 106 -8.85 11.89 1.52
CA PHE A 106 -8.35 13.08 2.18
C PHE A 106 -6.85 13.22 1.90
N ASN A 107 -6.43 14.27 1.20
CA ASN A 107 -5.03 14.62 1.10
C ASN A 107 -4.72 15.63 2.22
N SER A 108 -3.79 15.30 3.11
CA SER A 108 -3.36 16.22 4.17
C SER A 108 -2.40 17.29 3.66
N ALA A 109 -1.74 17.05 2.53
CA ALA A 109 -0.82 17.95 1.86
C ALA A 109 -1.24 18.18 0.39
N PRO A 110 -0.77 19.27 -0.25
CA PRO A 110 -0.80 19.40 -1.71
C PRO A 110 -0.16 18.17 -2.37
N ASP A 111 -0.67 17.80 -3.53
CA ASP A 111 -0.18 16.65 -4.29
C ASP A 111 1.24 16.96 -4.81
N GLU A 112 2.24 16.15 -4.46
CA GLU A 112 3.64 16.34 -4.85
C GLU A 112 3.84 16.32 -6.38
N ASP A 113 2.93 15.67 -7.11
CA ASP A 113 2.92 15.63 -8.58
C ASP A 113 2.31 16.89 -9.22
N ARG A 114 1.72 17.78 -8.42
CA ARG A 114 1.23 19.09 -8.87
C ARG A 114 2.31 20.12 -8.63
N LEU A 115 3.03 20.44 -9.71
CA LEU A 115 4.09 21.45 -9.83
C LEU A 115 3.79 22.87 -9.28
N ASP A 116 2.60 23.12 -8.75
CA ASP A 116 2.08 24.45 -8.42
C ASP A 116 1.78 24.67 -6.91
N GLY A 117 2.25 23.80 -6.00
CA GLY A 117 2.10 24.02 -4.56
C GLY A 117 3.26 23.46 -3.74
N THR A 118 4.04 24.33 -3.11
CA THR A 118 5.07 23.96 -2.14
C THR A 118 4.44 23.80 -0.76
N MET A 119 5.03 22.96 0.10
CA MET A 119 4.56 22.83 1.50
C MET A 119 4.72 24.16 2.27
N THR A 120 5.56 25.08 1.77
CA THR A 120 5.78 26.41 2.34
C THR A 120 4.52 27.27 2.45
N ASP A 121 3.45 26.96 1.72
CA ASP A 121 2.18 27.67 1.80
C ASP A 121 1.29 27.19 2.96
N TRP A 122 1.64 26.07 3.60
CA TRP A 122 0.92 25.54 4.76
C TRP A 122 1.36 26.23 6.06
N SER A 123 0.42 26.89 6.74
CA SER A 123 0.64 27.42 8.09
C SER A 123 -0.20 26.65 9.11
N GLU A 124 0.25 26.57 10.37
CA GLU A 124 -0.52 25.96 11.48
C GLU A 124 -1.95 26.52 11.59
N SER A 125 -2.21 27.71 11.05
CA SER A 125 -3.51 28.37 11.03
C SER A 125 -4.56 27.71 10.12
N GLU A 126 -4.16 26.82 9.19
CA GLU A 126 -5.07 26.14 8.24
C GLU A 126 -5.64 24.82 8.79
N HIS A 127 -5.09 24.31 9.89
CA HIS A 127 -5.53 23.07 10.52
C HIS A 127 -7.02 23.04 10.91
N PRO A 128 -7.62 24.11 11.48
CA PRO A 128 -9.06 24.14 11.76
C PRO A 128 -9.92 24.02 10.50
N SER A 129 -9.48 24.61 9.38
CA SER A 129 -10.21 24.54 8.10
C SER A 129 -10.17 23.13 7.53
N LEU A 130 -9.01 22.46 7.57
CA LEU A 130 -8.90 21.05 7.16
C LEU A 130 -9.79 20.15 8.02
N THR A 131 -9.72 20.30 9.34
CA THR A 131 -10.55 19.53 10.28
C THR A 131 -12.04 19.72 10.00
N ALA A 132 -12.47 20.98 9.80
CA ALA A 132 -13.85 21.30 9.46
C ALA A 132 -14.26 20.65 8.12
N ALA A 133 -13.40 20.69 7.11
CA ALA A 133 -13.67 20.08 5.81
C ALA A 133 -13.77 18.54 5.89
N ILE A 134 -12.90 17.88 6.66
CA ILE A 134 -12.95 16.43 6.93
C ILE A 134 -14.24 16.06 7.67
N SER A 135 -14.68 16.86 8.64
CA SER A 135 -15.91 16.60 9.41
C SER A 135 -17.18 16.51 8.55
N ARG A 136 -17.17 17.12 7.35
CA ARG A 136 -18.27 17.04 6.38
C ARG A 136 -18.49 15.64 5.81
N LEU A 137 -17.59 14.67 6.08
CA LEU A 137 -17.81 13.24 5.85
C LEU A 137 -19.18 12.78 6.38
N ASN A 138 -19.61 13.35 7.51
CA ASN A 138 -20.89 13.06 8.16
C ASN A 138 -22.12 13.39 7.31
N GLU A 139 -21.99 14.29 6.32
CA GLU A 139 -23.09 14.68 5.43
C GLU A 139 -23.30 13.68 4.28
N ILE A 140 -22.35 12.77 4.05
CA ILE A 140 -22.41 11.73 3.03
C ILE A 140 -23.14 10.52 3.61
N LYS A 141 -23.98 9.85 2.81
CA LYS A 141 -24.88 8.80 3.33
C LYS A 141 -24.36 7.37 3.16
N THR A 142 -23.41 7.17 2.25
CA THR A 142 -23.14 5.87 1.63
C THR A 142 -21.65 5.51 1.57
N VAL A 143 -20.82 6.19 2.36
CA VAL A 143 -19.38 5.93 2.44
C VAL A 143 -19.12 4.52 2.96
N GLN A 144 -18.29 3.80 2.22
CA GLN A 144 -17.83 2.43 2.52
C GLN A 144 -16.32 2.40 2.82
N SER A 145 -15.56 3.32 2.22
CA SER A 145 -14.11 3.40 2.32
C SER A 145 -13.64 4.85 2.52
N VAL A 146 -12.69 5.03 3.42
CA VAL A 146 -11.99 6.29 3.67
C VAL A 146 -10.51 6.06 3.43
N GLU A 147 -9.87 7.04 2.82
CA GLU A 147 -8.43 7.08 2.63
C GLU A 147 -7.86 8.39 3.10
N LEU A 148 -6.71 8.30 3.77
CA LEU A 148 -5.90 9.44 4.17
C LEU A 148 -4.55 9.33 3.46
N ARG A 149 -4.16 10.35 2.72
CA ARG A 149 -2.87 10.45 2.04
C ARG A 149 -2.06 11.56 2.65
N PHE A 150 -0.90 11.18 3.17
CA PHE A 150 0.13 12.13 3.55
C PHE A 150 1.09 12.35 2.37
N SER A 151 1.84 13.45 2.44
CA SER A 151 3.03 13.62 1.61
C SER A 151 4.02 12.47 1.87
N GLY A 152 4.69 12.03 0.81
CA GLY A 152 5.80 11.09 0.87
C GLY A 152 7.08 11.70 1.45
N LYS A 153 7.09 13.01 1.74
CA LYS A 153 8.18 13.72 2.40
C LYS A 153 7.83 13.99 3.86
N CYS A 154 8.55 13.34 4.78
CA CYS A 154 8.45 13.56 6.21
C CYS A 154 9.84 13.62 6.89
N VAL A 155 9.86 14.20 8.08
CA VAL A 155 11.07 14.34 8.92
C VAL A 155 10.89 13.70 10.28
N GLY A 156 12.01 13.27 10.86
CA GLY A 156 12.06 12.58 12.15
C GLY A 156 11.96 13.52 13.33
N SER A 157 11.69 12.96 14.50
CA SER A 157 11.56 13.69 15.76
C SER A 157 12.88 14.33 16.23
N GLU A 158 14.03 13.77 15.84
CA GLU A 158 15.36 14.26 16.19
C GLU A 158 15.89 15.34 15.23
N GLN A 159 15.20 15.62 14.11
CA GLN A 159 15.64 16.58 13.11
C GLN A 159 15.40 18.02 13.61
N THR A 160 16.46 18.72 14.02
CA THR A 160 16.36 20.08 14.59
C THR A 160 16.56 21.21 13.56
N GLU A 161 17.20 20.93 12.42
CA GLU A 161 17.53 21.93 11.40
C GLU A 161 16.45 22.01 10.31
N ARG A 162 15.32 22.67 10.63
CA ARG A 162 14.15 22.81 9.75
C ARG A 162 14.39 23.60 8.45
N TRP A 163 15.44 24.42 8.40
CA TRP A 163 15.69 25.34 7.28
C TRP A 163 16.24 24.65 6.02
N MET A 164 16.54 23.36 6.08
CA MET A 164 17.03 22.57 4.93
C MET A 164 15.92 21.76 4.22
N PHE A 165 14.68 21.80 4.73
CA PHE A 165 13.57 20.99 4.20
C PHE A 165 12.36 21.86 3.89
N GLU A 166 12.36 22.54 2.74
CA GLU A 166 11.29 23.48 2.36
C GLU A 166 9.96 22.77 1.98
N ASP A 167 9.94 21.43 1.87
CA ASP A 167 8.80 20.65 1.34
C ASP A 167 8.42 19.39 2.16
N VAL A 168 8.51 19.44 3.49
CA VAL A 168 8.17 18.28 4.36
C VAL A 168 6.90 18.53 5.16
N GLU A 169 6.04 17.51 5.24
CA GLU A 169 4.84 17.61 6.07
C GLU A 169 5.20 17.41 7.55
N GLU A 170 4.92 18.41 8.39
CA GLU A 170 5.27 18.36 9.80
C GLU A 170 4.54 17.24 10.57
N ILE A 171 5.25 16.64 11.54
CA ILE A 171 4.71 15.60 12.44
C ILE A 171 3.39 16.03 13.09
N GLY A 172 3.33 17.27 13.58
CA GLY A 172 2.15 17.83 14.23
C GLY A 172 0.94 17.84 13.29
N HIS A 173 1.16 18.26 12.04
CA HIS A 173 0.13 18.31 11.00
C HIS A 173 -0.35 16.90 10.61
N ARG A 174 0.57 15.95 10.40
CA ARG A 174 0.22 14.55 10.10
C ARG A 174 -0.63 13.92 11.19
N LYS A 175 -0.21 14.09 12.46
CA LYS A 175 -0.95 13.59 13.64
C LYS A 175 -2.35 14.19 13.72
N ASN A 176 -2.45 15.48 13.48
CA ASN A 176 -3.69 16.24 13.52
C ASN A 176 -4.69 15.78 12.44
N ALA A 177 -4.24 15.62 11.19
CA ALA A 177 -5.07 15.07 10.12
C ALA A 177 -5.51 13.63 10.41
N LEU A 178 -4.62 12.79 10.97
CA LEU A 178 -4.95 11.44 11.39
C LEU A 178 -6.07 11.41 12.45
N ILE A 179 -5.97 12.28 13.46
CA ILE A 179 -7.01 12.43 14.50
C ILE A 179 -8.33 12.88 13.86
N ALA A 180 -8.32 13.94 13.04
CA ALA A 180 -9.52 14.48 12.41
C ALA A 180 -10.25 13.42 11.56
N VAL A 181 -9.53 12.60 10.80
CA VAL A 181 -10.12 11.49 10.03
C VAL A 181 -10.73 10.44 10.95
N PHE A 182 -10.05 10.04 12.02
CA PHE A 182 -10.61 9.07 12.96
C PHE A 182 -11.85 9.60 13.68
N GLU A 183 -11.88 10.88 14.03
CA GLU A 183 -13.06 11.52 14.63
C GLU A 183 -14.25 11.53 13.67
N ALA A 184 -14.02 11.92 12.42
CA ALA A 184 -15.04 11.90 11.38
C ALA A 184 -15.57 10.48 11.12
N ILE A 185 -14.70 9.46 11.12
CA ILE A 185 -15.12 8.06 11.00
C ILE A 185 -15.97 7.62 12.19
N ARG A 186 -15.55 7.94 13.41
CA ARG A 186 -16.30 7.61 14.65
C ARG A 186 -17.70 8.22 14.58
N GLU A 187 -17.80 9.50 14.26
CA GLU A 187 -19.08 10.22 14.18
C GLU A 187 -19.97 9.68 13.06
N TYR A 188 -19.39 9.42 11.90
CA TYR A 188 -20.09 8.81 10.78
C TYR A 188 -20.68 7.47 11.25
N ASN A 189 -19.84 6.55 11.74
CA ASN A 189 -20.30 5.21 12.14
C ASN A 189 -21.27 5.22 13.32
N ALA A 190 -21.24 6.22 14.21
CA ALA A 190 -22.19 6.36 15.32
C ALA A 190 -23.64 6.60 14.84
N GLN A 191 -23.80 7.20 13.67
CA GLN A 191 -25.10 7.57 13.11
C GLN A 191 -25.66 6.53 12.12
N ARG A 192 -24.97 5.39 11.91
CA ARG A 192 -25.35 4.39 10.90
C ARG A 192 -25.63 3.03 11.53
N SER A 193 -26.58 2.32 10.92
CA SER A 193 -26.82 0.90 11.20
C SER A 193 -25.58 0.07 10.85
N ALA A 194 -25.40 -1.09 11.50
CA ALA A 194 -24.25 -1.97 11.26
C ALA A 194 -23.98 -2.28 9.78
N ALA A 195 -25.03 -2.48 8.97
CA ALA A 195 -24.92 -2.77 7.53
C ALA A 195 -24.40 -1.60 6.67
N ASN A 196 -24.39 -0.38 7.20
CA ASN A 196 -24.03 0.86 6.49
C ASN A 196 -22.82 1.56 7.13
N LYS A 197 -22.13 0.90 8.06
CA LYS A 197 -20.90 1.44 8.64
C LYS A 197 -19.79 1.40 7.61
N MET A 198 -18.95 2.43 7.62
CA MET A 198 -17.68 2.42 6.93
C MET A 198 -16.75 1.43 7.66
N ALA A 199 -16.12 0.52 6.89
CA ALA A 199 -15.28 -0.54 7.43
C ALA A 199 -13.91 -0.68 6.73
N SER A 200 -13.60 0.21 5.77
CA SER A 200 -12.35 0.20 5.01
C SER A 200 -11.56 1.49 5.23
N LEU A 201 -10.36 1.35 5.76
CA LEU A 201 -9.41 2.46 5.92
C LEU A 201 -8.13 2.16 5.14
N ARG A 202 -7.75 3.10 4.28
CA ARG A 202 -6.43 3.14 3.65
C ARG A 202 -5.66 4.35 4.17
N ILE A 203 -4.40 4.15 4.54
CA ILE A 203 -3.49 5.24 4.88
C ILE A 203 -2.27 5.13 3.99
N GLU A 204 -2.08 6.14 3.16
CA GLU A 204 -0.93 6.26 2.27
C GLU A 204 0.12 7.18 2.90
N ASN A 205 1.37 6.74 2.86
CA ASN A 205 2.50 7.40 3.49
C ASN A 205 2.27 7.62 5.00
N LEU A 206 1.77 6.64 5.74
CA LEU A 206 1.81 6.70 7.20
C LEU A 206 3.28 6.80 7.65
N GLN A 207 3.67 7.89 8.30
CA GLN A 207 5.04 8.03 8.79
C GLN A 207 5.36 6.90 9.79
N ASN A 208 6.56 6.35 9.72
CA ASN A 208 7.15 5.37 10.65
C ASN A 208 7.41 5.94 12.06
N LEU A 209 6.56 6.85 12.56
CA LEU A 209 6.71 7.47 13.87
C LEU A 209 5.72 6.86 14.87
N PRO A 210 6.18 6.34 16.02
CA PRO A 210 5.28 5.91 17.09
C PRO A 210 4.40 7.05 17.63
N LEU A 211 3.08 6.85 17.68
CA LEU A 211 2.08 7.78 18.23
C LEU A 211 1.29 7.12 19.39
N PRO A 212 1.93 6.80 20.52
CA PRO A 212 1.31 6.03 21.59
C PRO A 212 0.08 6.73 22.18
N GLU A 213 0.06 8.05 22.32
CA GLU A 213 -1.11 8.77 22.86
C GLU A 213 -2.35 8.60 21.97
N PHE A 214 -2.14 8.50 20.65
CA PHE A 214 -3.22 8.29 19.68
C PHE A 214 -3.67 6.82 19.68
N THR A 215 -2.76 5.88 19.49
CA THR A 215 -3.10 4.44 19.40
C THR A 215 -3.66 3.83 20.68
N THR A 216 -3.34 4.41 21.85
CA THR A 216 -3.93 3.99 23.13
C THR A 216 -5.25 4.69 23.47
N SER A 217 -5.64 5.70 22.69
CA SER A 217 -6.86 6.49 22.91
C SER A 217 -8.14 5.67 22.67
N GLU A 218 -9.23 6.07 23.31
CA GLU A 218 -10.55 5.51 23.05
C GLU A 218 -11.04 5.78 21.62
N LEU A 219 -10.58 6.88 21.01
CA LEU A 219 -10.87 7.19 19.61
C LEU A 219 -10.35 6.07 18.69
N PHE A 220 -9.05 5.75 18.80
CA PHE A 220 -8.43 4.70 18.00
C PHE A 220 -9.10 3.34 18.23
N LYS A 221 -9.30 2.94 19.49
CA LYS A 221 -9.97 1.67 19.82
C LYS A 221 -11.39 1.58 19.28
N THR A 222 -12.13 2.69 19.30
CA THR A 222 -13.52 2.71 18.81
C THR A 222 -13.59 2.54 17.30
N VAL A 223 -12.72 3.24 16.57
CA VAL A 223 -12.67 3.16 15.11
C VAL A 223 -12.17 1.79 14.65
N THR A 224 -11.04 1.32 15.18
CA THR A 224 -10.41 0.05 14.77
C THR A 224 -11.32 -1.17 14.93
N LYS A 225 -12.17 -1.20 15.97
CA LYS A 225 -13.20 -2.24 16.17
C LYS A 225 -14.22 -2.35 15.03
N THR A 226 -14.34 -1.35 14.18
CA THR A 226 -15.30 -1.33 13.06
C THR A 226 -14.64 -1.65 11.71
N LEU A 227 -13.31 -1.61 11.64
CA LEU A 227 -12.57 -1.78 10.39
C LEU A 227 -12.37 -3.26 10.07
N THR A 228 -12.85 -3.70 8.91
CA THR A 228 -12.59 -5.05 8.37
C THR A 228 -11.51 -5.04 7.29
N THR A 229 -11.21 -3.88 6.72
CA THR A 229 -10.14 -3.69 5.73
C THR A 229 -9.23 -2.56 6.17
N VAL A 230 -7.94 -2.85 6.30
CA VAL A 230 -6.90 -1.89 6.65
C VAL A 230 -5.74 -2.02 5.67
N GLU A 231 -5.38 -0.92 5.04
CA GLU A 231 -4.28 -0.85 4.09
C GLU A 231 -3.32 0.26 4.49
N LEU A 232 -2.09 -0.08 4.83
CA LEU A 232 -1.08 0.86 5.30
C LEU A 232 0.10 0.84 4.34
N GLN A 233 0.43 2.01 3.79
CA GLN A 233 1.73 2.27 3.18
C GLN A 233 2.53 3.13 4.15
N ILE A 234 3.63 2.58 4.65
CA ILE A 234 4.54 3.24 5.57
C ILE A 234 5.55 4.05 4.76
N CYS A 235 5.76 5.29 5.19
CA CYS A 235 6.78 6.18 4.68
C CYS A 235 7.82 6.40 5.77
N GLU A 236 9.08 6.29 5.39
CA GLU A 236 10.24 6.56 6.23
C GLU A 236 10.66 8.03 6.08
N GLU A 237 11.37 8.55 7.09
CA GLU A 237 11.96 9.88 7.00
C GLU A 237 12.99 9.97 5.87
N CYS A 238 13.07 11.12 5.21
CA CYS A 238 14.12 11.42 4.23
C CYS A 238 15.12 12.39 4.85
N ARG A 239 16.37 11.98 5.06
CA ARG A 239 17.47 12.90 5.38
C ARG A 239 18.10 13.46 4.10
N GLU A 240 18.48 14.74 4.13
CA GLU A 240 19.17 15.40 3.01
C GLU A 240 20.57 14.79 2.77
N GLU A 241 21.19 14.25 3.82
CA GLU A 241 22.51 13.60 3.75
C GLU A 241 22.51 12.36 2.84
N GLY A 242 21.33 11.79 2.57
CA GLY A 242 21.14 10.63 1.70
C GLY A 242 20.42 9.48 2.41
N PRO A 243 19.97 8.47 1.64
CA PRO A 243 19.28 7.28 2.17
C PRO A 243 20.17 6.41 3.08
N ASP A 244 21.46 6.72 3.14
CA ASP A 244 22.47 6.01 3.92
C ASP A 244 22.38 6.32 5.41
N ASN A 245 21.92 7.52 5.77
CA ASN A 245 21.74 7.92 7.16
C ASN A 245 20.34 7.66 7.73
N ASP A 246 19.36 7.35 6.88
CA ASP A 246 17.97 7.16 7.30
C ASP A 246 17.80 5.98 8.26
N VAL A 247 18.59 4.90 8.11
CA VAL A 247 18.51 3.74 9.03
C VAL A 247 18.96 4.03 10.46
N PHE A 248 19.70 5.11 10.67
CA PHE A 248 20.09 5.54 12.01
C PHE A 248 18.98 6.36 12.68
N CYS A 249 17.89 6.70 11.98
CA CYS A 249 16.71 7.27 12.60
C CYS A 249 16.12 6.29 13.63
N ILE A 250 15.84 6.79 14.83
CA ILE A 250 15.25 5.98 15.91
C ILE A 250 13.88 5.42 15.51
N GLU A 251 13.16 6.13 14.64
CA GLU A 251 11.88 5.73 14.07
C GLU A 251 12.00 4.44 13.25
N ARG A 252 13.05 4.28 12.44
CA ARG A 252 13.34 3.05 11.69
C ARG A 252 13.60 1.84 12.59
N GLN A 253 14.09 2.07 13.81
CA GLN A 253 14.40 1.00 14.79
C GLN A 253 13.20 0.62 15.65
N THR A 254 12.32 1.58 15.94
CA THR A 254 11.26 1.43 16.96
C THR A 254 9.87 1.22 16.36
N PHE A 255 9.64 1.57 15.10
CA PHE A 255 8.30 1.54 14.52
C PHE A 255 7.75 0.15 14.24
N GLU A 256 8.56 -0.80 13.77
CA GLU A 256 8.04 -2.14 13.43
C GLU A 256 7.45 -2.87 14.65
N PRO A 257 8.11 -2.92 15.83
CA PRO A 257 7.49 -3.43 17.06
C PRO A 257 6.25 -2.63 17.47
N TYR A 258 6.27 -1.31 17.28
CA TYR A 258 5.13 -0.46 17.60
C TYR A 258 3.92 -0.74 16.69
N LEU A 259 4.12 -0.87 15.38
CA LEU A 259 3.11 -1.23 14.39
C LEU A 259 2.42 -2.54 14.78
N LEU A 260 3.20 -3.57 15.09
CA LEU A 260 2.67 -4.86 15.55
C LEU A 260 1.77 -4.69 16.78
N ASN A 261 2.31 -4.10 17.85
CA ASN A 261 1.65 -4.10 19.17
C ASN A 261 0.48 -3.11 19.26
N HIS A 262 0.59 -1.96 18.61
CA HIS A 262 -0.34 -0.85 18.77
C HIS A 262 -1.32 -0.68 17.61
N TRP A 263 -0.99 -1.15 16.41
CA TRP A 263 -1.88 -1.09 15.26
C TRP A 263 -2.49 -2.45 14.92
N LEU A 264 -1.69 -3.50 14.76
CA LEU A 264 -2.16 -4.78 14.23
C LEU A 264 -2.89 -5.64 15.26
N THR A 265 -2.35 -5.76 16.47
CA THR A 265 -2.97 -6.55 17.54
C THR A 265 -4.42 -6.11 17.84
N PRO A 266 -4.76 -4.80 17.95
CA PRO A 266 -6.15 -4.37 18.13
C PRO A 266 -7.12 -4.73 16.98
N LEU A 267 -6.61 -5.04 15.79
CA LEU A 267 -7.40 -5.38 14.61
C LEU A 267 -7.59 -6.89 14.43
N SER A 268 -6.91 -7.73 15.23
CA SER A 268 -6.70 -9.14 14.91
C SER A 268 -7.97 -10.00 14.87
N ASP A 269 -9.03 -9.61 15.60
CA ASP A 269 -10.21 -10.45 15.74
C ASP A 269 -11.16 -10.45 14.53
N HIS A 270 -11.21 -9.36 13.76
CA HIS A 270 -12.26 -9.12 12.76
C HIS A 270 -11.76 -8.61 11.40
N LEU A 271 -10.45 -8.44 11.25
CA LEU A 271 -9.85 -7.99 9.99
C LEU A 271 -9.93 -9.08 8.92
N THR A 272 -10.52 -8.76 7.78
CA THR A 272 -10.63 -9.63 6.60
C THR A 272 -9.59 -9.32 5.52
N THR A 273 -9.14 -8.07 5.44
CA THR A 273 -8.12 -7.63 4.48
C THR A 273 -7.08 -6.77 5.17
N LEU A 274 -5.81 -7.16 4.99
CA LEU A 274 -4.64 -6.41 5.46
C LEU A 274 -3.69 -6.16 4.29
N THR A 275 -3.31 -4.92 4.07
CA THR A 275 -2.15 -4.56 3.25
C THR A 275 -1.12 -3.89 4.15
N LEU A 276 0.10 -4.43 4.20
CA LEU A 276 1.26 -3.77 4.80
C LEU A 276 2.31 -3.54 3.74
N TYR A 277 2.63 -2.28 3.51
CA TYR A 277 3.54 -1.87 2.48
C TYR A 277 4.50 -0.84 3.07
N PHE A 278 5.80 -0.99 2.86
CA PHE A 278 6.79 0.03 3.23
C PHE A 278 7.41 0.57 1.95
N ASN A 279 7.88 1.83 1.94
CA ASN A 279 8.56 2.34 0.75
C ASN A 279 9.93 1.64 0.58
N ASP A 280 10.55 1.24 1.68
CA ASP A 280 11.80 0.48 1.71
C ASP A 280 11.65 -0.92 2.35
N CYS A 281 12.74 -1.69 2.33
CA CYS A 281 12.80 -3.02 2.93
C CYS A 281 12.62 -2.95 4.45
N TRP A 282 11.80 -3.86 4.99
CA TRP A 282 11.41 -3.88 6.40
C TRP A 282 11.30 -5.31 6.96
N GLY A 283 11.18 -5.39 8.29
CA GLY A 283 10.94 -6.61 9.06
C GLY A 283 12.18 -7.17 9.74
N VAL A 284 13.38 -6.78 9.28
CA VAL A 284 14.64 -7.45 9.63
C VAL A 284 15.63 -6.50 10.29
N LEU A 285 15.85 -5.34 9.65
CA LEU A 285 16.78 -4.30 10.06
C LEU A 285 16.30 -2.93 9.54
N PRO A 286 16.63 -1.83 10.21
CA PRO A 286 17.25 -1.76 11.54
C PRO A 286 16.23 -1.99 12.67
N GLY A 287 14.94 -1.91 12.37
CA GLY A 287 13.86 -2.43 13.23
C GLY A 287 13.71 -3.95 13.09
N TYR A 288 12.79 -4.54 13.86
CA TYR A 288 12.47 -5.95 13.75
C TYR A 288 10.97 -6.18 13.92
N PHE A 289 10.35 -6.87 12.98
CA PHE A 289 8.94 -7.23 13.02
C PHE A 289 8.78 -8.68 13.48
N ASP A 290 8.48 -8.86 14.77
CA ASP A 290 8.22 -10.19 15.32
C ASP A 290 6.74 -10.56 15.19
N GLY A 291 6.34 -11.19 14.09
CA GLY A 291 4.95 -11.61 13.91
C GLY A 291 4.49 -12.74 14.84
N ASP A 292 5.35 -13.27 15.73
CA ASP A 292 4.95 -14.36 16.61
C ASP A 292 3.76 -13.98 17.51
N GLY A 293 2.84 -14.93 17.68
CA GLY A 293 1.57 -14.71 18.39
C GLY A 293 0.52 -13.88 17.63
N LEU A 294 0.84 -13.25 16.49
CA LEU A 294 -0.14 -12.50 15.70
C LEU A 294 -1.09 -13.46 14.97
N GLN A 295 -2.37 -13.47 15.35
CA GLN A 295 -3.38 -14.33 14.74
C GLN A 295 -4.61 -13.54 14.31
N PHE A 296 -4.85 -13.48 13.01
CA PHE A 296 -6.05 -12.89 12.45
C PHE A 296 -7.11 -13.97 12.20
N LYS A 297 -8.18 -13.96 12.99
CA LYS A 297 -9.19 -15.04 12.98
C LYS A 297 -10.02 -15.11 11.70
N THR A 298 -10.10 -14.01 10.97
CA THR A 298 -11.01 -13.85 9.83
C THR A 298 -10.31 -13.37 8.55
N LEU A 299 -8.97 -13.29 8.55
CA LEU A 299 -8.20 -12.72 7.45
C LEU A 299 -8.32 -13.58 6.20
N LYS A 300 -8.78 -12.96 5.12
CA LYS A 300 -8.97 -13.55 3.80
C LYS A 300 -7.93 -13.07 2.80
N THR A 301 -7.53 -11.82 2.91
CA THR A 301 -6.57 -11.20 2.00
C THR A 301 -5.43 -10.60 2.80
N LEU A 302 -4.21 -11.04 2.50
CA LEU A 302 -2.98 -10.42 2.98
C LEU A 302 -2.15 -9.97 1.80
N ASN A 303 -1.76 -8.70 1.80
CA ASN A 303 -0.80 -8.16 0.85
C ASN A 303 0.41 -7.63 1.62
N LEU A 304 1.62 -8.04 1.23
CA LEU A 304 2.88 -7.57 1.79
C LEU A 304 3.72 -6.90 0.72
N GLY A 305 4.24 -5.71 1.04
CA GLY A 305 5.11 -4.90 0.20
C GLY A 305 6.48 -4.72 0.83
N ASN A 306 7.57 -5.02 0.12
CA ASN A 306 8.95 -4.81 0.59
C ASN A 306 9.35 -5.59 1.87
N PHE A 307 8.59 -6.61 2.27
CA PHE A 307 8.93 -7.42 3.45
C PHE A 307 10.16 -8.31 3.21
N VAL A 308 11.08 -8.37 4.17
CA VAL A 308 12.31 -9.18 4.09
C VAL A 308 12.24 -10.38 5.06
N ILE A 309 12.62 -11.55 4.58
CA ILE A 309 12.72 -12.79 5.36
C ILE A 309 14.19 -13.04 5.68
N ALA A 310 14.52 -13.21 6.98
CA ALA A 310 15.90 -13.30 7.45
C ALA A 310 16.24 -14.50 8.32
N HIS A 311 15.27 -15.31 8.73
CA HIS A 311 15.52 -16.56 9.43
C HIS A 311 14.36 -17.53 9.24
N HIS A 312 14.61 -18.79 9.55
CA HIS A 312 13.54 -19.78 9.67
C HIS A 312 12.59 -19.35 10.79
N GLY A 313 11.30 -19.21 10.49
CA GLY A 313 10.31 -18.73 11.44
C GLY A 313 9.84 -17.28 11.20
N HIS A 314 10.62 -16.44 10.51
CA HIS A 314 10.26 -15.01 10.36
C HIS A 314 8.94 -14.80 9.61
N PHE A 315 8.58 -15.77 8.75
CA PHE A 315 7.38 -15.74 7.94
C PHE A 315 6.24 -16.61 8.53
N ASP A 316 6.45 -17.24 9.69
CA ASP A 316 5.49 -18.20 10.26
C ASP A 316 4.17 -17.53 10.62
N TRP A 317 4.19 -16.26 11.02
CA TRP A 317 2.98 -15.49 11.28
C TRP A 317 2.07 -15.42 10.06
N VAL A 318 2.58 -15.46 8.82
CA VAL A 318 1.75 -15.56 7.62
C VAL A 318 1.19 -16.98 7.48
N LEU A 319 2.02 -18.00 7.73
CA LEU A 319 1.66 -19.41 7.61
C LEU A 319 0.57 -19.84 8.61
N THR A 320 0.46 -19.16 9.77
CA THR A 320 -0.58 -19.43 10.76
C THR A 320 -1.96 -18.88 10.36
N GLN A 321 -2.04 -18.04 9.32
CA GLN A 321 -3.30 -17.44 8.86
C GLN A 321 -4.08 -18.41 7.94
N THR A 322 -4.55 -19.53 8.51
CA THR A 322 -5.21 -20.62 7.77
C THR A 322 -6.52 -20.23 7.06
N THR A 323 -7.07 -19.05 7.34
CA THR A 323 -8.26 -18.51 6.66
C THR A 323 -7.96 -17.79 5.35
N LEU A 324 -6.68 -17.53 5.03
CA LEU A 324 -6.25 -16.80 3.84
C LEU A 324 -6.72 -17.49 2.55
N GLU A 325 -7.37 -16.68 1.71
CA GLU A 325 -7.82 -17.02 0.36
C GLU A 325 -6.98 -16.29 -0.70
N THR A 326 -6.44 -15.13 -0.35
CA THR A 326 -5.57 -14.32 -1.20
C THR A 326 -4.30 -13.92 -0.45
N LEU A 327 -3.14 -14.20 -1.05
CA LEU A 327 -1.84 -13.73 -0.58
C LEU A 327 -1.10 -13.09 -1.75
N ARG A 328 -0.72 -11.82 -1.60
CA ARG A 328 0.11 -11.12 -2.58
C ARG A 328 1.40 -10.64 -1.94
N LEU A 329 2.51 -11.07 -2.51
CA LEU A 329 3.85 -10.69 -2.09
C LEU A 329 4.42 -9.80 -3.19
N ASP A 330 4.61 -8.54 -2.87
CA ASP A 330 5.10 -7.52 -3.77
C ASP A 330 6.44 -7.00 -3.28
N ARG A 331 7.48 -7.19 -4.07
CA ARG A 331 8.85 -6.83 -3.73
C ARG A 331 9.27 -7.45 -2.38
N CYS A 332 8.81 -8.65 -2.06
CA CYS A 332 9.25 -9.35 -0.86
C CYS A 332 10.54 -10.11 -1.15
N TYR A 333 11.48 -10.13 -0.20
CA TYR A 333 12.82 -10.69 -0.41
C TYR A 333 13.20 -11.71 0.65
N ILE A 334 14.15 -12.58 0.32
CA ILE A 334 14.98 -13.27 1.31
C ILE A 334 16.33 -12.56 1.35
N VAL A 335 16.76 -12.13 2.53
CA VAL A 335 18.12 -11.61 2.70
C VAL A 335 19.09 -12.79 2.80
N THR A 336 20.19 -12.73 2.05
CA THR A 336 21.16 -13.84 1.99
C THR A 336 22.42 -13.54 2.76
N HIS A 337 22.80 -12.27 2.83
CA HIS A 337 24.02 -11.81 3.47
C HIS A 337 23.75 -10.53 4.24
N LEU A 338 24.34 -10.43 5.42
CA LEU A 338 24.43 -9.19 6.20
C LEU A 338 25.91 -8.86 6.37
N TYR A 339 26.27 -7.61 6.15
CA TYR A 339 27.57 -7.07 6.51
C TYR A 339 27.40 -5.85 7.40
N PHE A 340 28.20 -5.84 8.46
CA PHE A 340 28.34 -4.70 9.34
C PHE A 340 29.80 -4.26 9.39
N SER A 341 30.07 -3.02 9.01
CA SER A 341 31.40 -2.39 9.08
C SER A 341 31.90 -2.23 10.51
N GLU A 342 30.99 -2.20 11.48
CA GLU A 342 31.30 -2.21 12.91
C GLU A 342 30.50 -3.31 13.62
N ARG A 343 31.20 -4.22 14.30
CA ARG A 343 30.61 -5.36 15.01
C ARG A 343 29.55 -4.88 16.00
N GLY A 344 29.89 -3.82 16.74
CA GLY A 344 29.01 -3.17 17.72
C GLY A 344 27.65 -2.78 17.18
N ARG A 345 27.53 -2.48 15.88
CA ARG A 345 26.26 -2.12 15.24
C ARG A 345 25.28 -3.29 15.23
N SER A 346 25.77 -4.50 15.02
CA SER A 346 24.94 -5.71 15.09
C SER A 346 24.39 -5.98 16.49
N GLU A 347 25.10 -5.54 17.54
CA GLU A 347 24.63 -5.58 18.92
C GLU A 347 23.67 -4.42 19.23
N GLU A 348 23.97 -3.21 18.77
CA GLU A 348 23.12 -2.02 18.93
C GLU A 348 21.71 -2.25 18.38
N TRP A 349 21.61 -2.76 17.16
CA TRP A 349 20.33 -3.06 16.51
C TRP A 349 19.71 -4.39 16.97
N ASN A 350 20.28 -5.06 17.96
CA ASN A 350 19.79 -6.32 18.51
C ASN A 350 19.49 -7.38 17.43
N VAL A 351 20.36 -7.49 16.43
CA VAL A 351 20.13 -8.32 15.25
C VAL A 351 19.86 -9.77 15.64
N ARG A 352 18.77 -10.34 15.12
CA ARG A 352 18.42 -11.74 15.36
C ARG A 352 19.31 -12.66 14.53
N LYS A 353 20.39 -13.16 15.16
CA LYS A 353 21.39 -14.03 14.53
C LYS A 353 20.99 -15.53 14.47
N HIS A 354 19.75 -15.89 14.81
CA HIS A 354 19.31 -17.30 14.76
C HIS A 354 19.21 -17.79 13.31
N GLY A 355 19.85 -18.92 12.99
CA GLY A 355 19.91 -19.44 11.63
C GLY A 355 20.95 -18.77 10.73
N TRP A 356 21.67 -17.76 11.23
CA TRP A 356 22.78 -17.12 10.54
C TRP A 356 24.10 -17.83 10.85
N VAL A 357 24.98 -17.89 9.85
CA VAL A 357 26.35 -18.36 10.01
C VAL A 357 27.28 -17.16 9.85
N GLU A 358 28.10 -16.90 10.86
CA GLU A 358 29.16 -15.88 10.77
C GLU A 358 30.22 -16.35 9.77
N ILE A 359 30.62 -15.46 8.87
CA ILE A 359 31.60 -15.73 7.81
C ILE A 359 32.74 -14.71 7.89
N ASP A 360 33.90 -15.10 7.39
CA ASP A 360 35.06 -14.20 7.30
C ASP A 360 34.77 -13.06 6.29
N PRO A 361 34.66 -11.79 6.73
CA PRO A 361 34.37 -10.66 5.86
C PRO A 361 35.41 -10.46 4.75
N THR A 362 36.67 -10.86 4.99
CA THR A 362 37.75 -10.75 4.01
C THR A 362 37.50 -11.62 2.77
N THR A 363 36.67 -12.66 2.90
CA THR A 363 36.21 -13.48 1.78
C THR A 363 35.56 -12.62 0.69
N TYR A 364 34.89 -11.53 1.07
CA TYR A 364 34.22 -10.58 0.17
C TYR A 364 35.00 -9.28 -0.02
N GLY A 365 36.27 -9.26 0.41
CA GLY A 365 37.16 -8.11 0.33
C GLY A 365 36.95 -7.06 1.42
N PHE A 366 36.03 -7.27 2.36
CA PHE A 366 35.80 -6.34 3.46
C PHE A 366 37.00 -6.29 4.42
N PRO A 367 37.26 -5.15 5.08
CA PRO A 367 38.31 -5.06 6.10
C PRO A 367 38.01 -5.97 7.29
N GLU A 368 39.02 -6.68 7.81
CA GLU A 368 38.87 -7.59 8.96
C GLU A 368 38.67 -6.83 10.29
N ASP A 369 39.28 -5.65 10.43
CA ASP A 369 39.28 -4.92 11.70
C ASP A 369 37.88 -4.37 12.00
N ARG A 370 37.27 -4.91 13.07
CA ARG A 370 35.95 -4.55 13.63
C ARG A 370 34.74 -4.86 12.78
N SER A 371 34.85 -5.43 11.58
CA SER A 371 33.67 -5.80 10.79
C SER A 371 33.13 -7.19 11.16
N VAL A 372 31.90 -7.48 10.73
CA VAL A 372 31.33 -8.82 10.80
C VAL A 372 30.39 -9.07 9.63
N ALA A 373 30.41 -10.29 9.10
CA ALA A 373 29.54 -10.72 8.02
C ALA A 373 28.79 -11.99 8.42
N TYR A 374 27.57 -12.13 7.92
CA TYR A 374 26.71 -13.28 8.15
C TYR A 374 26.10 -13.75 6.84
N THR A 375 25.89 -15.06 6.71
CA THR A 375 25.12 -15.67 5.61
C THR A 375 23.93 -16.47 6.13
N PHE A 376 22.83 -16.45 5.37
CA PHE A 376 21.60 -17.18 5.65
C PHE A 376 21.23 -18.07 4.46
N SER A 377 20.90 -19.33 4.76
CA SER A 377 20.60 -20.37 3.76
C SER A 377 19.11 -20.49 3.41
N GLY A 378 18.27 -19.53 3.79
CA GLY A 378 16.85 -19.55 3.45
C GLY A 378 16.59 -19.46 1.95
N THR A 379 15.56 -20.16 1.48
CA THR A 379 15.19 -20.21 0.07
C THR A 379 13.70 -19.96 -0.14
N TRP A 380 13.35 -19.43 -1.32
CA TRP A 380 11.94 -19.27 -1.69
C TRP A 380 11.27 -20.62 -1.92
N GLU A 381 12.02 -21.63 -2.34
CA GLU A 381 11.58 -23.03 -2.33
C GLU A 381 10.91 -23.41 -1.01
N THR A 382 11.61 -23.19 0.11
CA THR A 382 11.09 -23.53 1.45
C THR A 382 9.84 -22.71 1.78
N VAL A 383 9.85 -21.41 1.47
CA VAL A 383 8.70 -20.51 1.74
C VAL A 383 7.48 -20.93 0.93
N PHE A 384 7.63 -21.18 -0.37
CA PHE A 384 6.53 -21.58 -1.25
C PHE A 384 5.98 -22.97 -0.88
N GLU A 385 6.84 -23.92 -0.53
CA GLU A 385 6.39 -25.22 -0.02
C GLU A 385 5.56 -25.08 1.26
N ASN A 386 6.02 -24.25 2.20
CA ASN A 386 5.31 -24.03 3.45
C ASN A 386 3.98 -23.31 3.23
N LEU A 387 3.93 -22.33 2.33
CA LEU A 387 2.69 -21.69 1.90
C LEU A 387 1.72 -22.72 1.32
N ARG A 388 2.21 -23.60 0.43
CA ARG A 388 1.41 -24.66 -0.17
C ARG A 388 0.85 -25.62 0.87
N LYS A 389 1.65 -26.02 1.86
CA LYS A 389 1.25 -26.97 2.92
C LYS A 389 0.29 -26.35 3.93
N SER A 390 0.58 -25.14 4.41
CA SER A 390 -0.13 -24.52 5.54
C SER A 390 -1.38 -23.73 5.12
N LEU A 391 -1.33 -23.01 4.00
CA LEU A 391 -2.44 -22.16 3.55
C LEU A 391 -3.39 -22.91 2.63
N VAL A 392 -4.08 -23.93 3.16
CA VAL A 392 -4.93 -24.84 2.36
C VAL A 392 -6.14 -24.17 1.69
N LYS A 393 -6.53 -22.97 2.12
CA LYS A 393 -7.62 -22.18 1.53
C LYS A 393 -7.15 -21.15 0.50
N LEU A 394 -5.84 -21.03 0.28
CA LEU A 394 -5.27 -20.06 -0.65
C LEU A 394 -5.69 -20.40 -2.08
N ARG A 395 -6.37 -19.45 -2.74
CA ARG A 395 -6.88 -19.53 -4.11
C ARG A 395 -6.18 -18.57 -5.05
N HIS A 396 -5.82 -17.41 -4.54
CA HIS A 396 -5.15 -16.37 -5.29
C HIS A 396 -3.79 -16.10 -4.67
N PHE A 397 -2.74 -16.54 -5.37
CA PHE A 397 -1.37 -16.22 -5.00
C PHE A 397 -0.79 -15.26 -6.03
N GLY A 398 -0.24 -14.14 -5.52
CA GLY A 398 0.49 -13.17 -6.30
C GLY A 398 1.93 -13.06 -5.81
N PHE A 399 2.89 -13.06 -6.73
CA PHE A 399 4.30 -12.84 -6.45
C PHE A 399 4.87 -11.91 -7.51
N HIS A 400 5.30 -10.72 -7.11
CA HIS A 400 5.78 -9.70 -8.02
C HIS A 400 7.01 -9.02 -7.44
N ASN A 401 8.17 -9.18 -8.07
CA ASN A 401 9.37 -8.47 -7.67
C ASN A 401 9.98 -7.74 -8.86
N LYS A 402 9.20 -6.96 -9.60
CA LYS A 402 9.80 -6.08 -10.61
C LYS A 402 10.03 -4.73 -9.94
N ALA A 403 11.23 -4.19 -10.06
CA ALA A 403 11.41 -2.76 -9.90
C ALA A 403 10.82 -2.13 -11.17
N ASP A 404 9.52 -1.82 -11.11
CA ASP A 404 9.01 -0.82 -12.04
C ASP A 404 9.64 0.52 -11.65
N ASN A 405 10.09 1.30 -12.62
CA ASN A 405 10.61 2.66 -12.41
C ASN A 405 9.54 3.65 -11.89
N THR A 406 8.37 3.13 -11.52
CA THR A 406 7.24 3.87 -10.98
C THR A 406 7.39 4.01 -9.47
N TYR A 407 7.09 5.20 -8.96
CA TYR A 407 7.02 5.53 -7.53
C TYR A 407 6.28 4.46 -6.72
N SER A 408 6.72 4.22 -5.48
CA SER A 408 6.18 3.18 -4.59
C SER A 408 4.67 3.30 -4.33
N SER A 409 4.11 4.50 -4.39
CA SER A 409 2.68 4.79 -4.27
C SER A 409 1.83 4.07 -5.34
N LEU A 410 2.25 4.11 -6.60
CA LEU A 410 1.56 3.42 -7.71
C LEU A 410 1.52 1.90 -7.50
N SER A 411 2.59 1.37 -6.91
CA SER A 411 2.75 -0.04 -6.60
C SER A 411 1.79 -0.51 -5.49
N PHE A 412 1.58 0.32 -4.46
CA PHE A 412 0.62 0.08 -3.38
C PHE A 412 -0.84 0.16 -3.84
N ARG A 413 -1.17 1.15 -4.68
CA ARG A 413 -2.54 1.39 -5.15
C ARG A 413 -3.07 0.31 -6.11
N SER A 414 -2.20 -0.46 -6.78
CA SER A 414 -2.55 -1.32 -7.92
C SER A 414 -2.16 -2.80 -7.79
N LEU A 415 -2.00 -3.31 -6.56
CA LEU A 415 -1.51 -4.66 -6.27
C LEU A 415 -2.26 -5.80 -6.99
N GLU A 416 -3.55 -5.63 -7.29
CA GLU A 416 -4.37 -6.65 -7.95
C GLU A 416 -4.06 -6.82 -9.44
N SER A 417 -3.49 -5.80 -10.07
CA SER A 417 -3.20 -5.77 -11.51
C SER A 417 -1.85 -6.39 -11.87
N LYS A 418 -1.05 -6.77 -10.86
CA LYS A 418 0.33 -7.18 -11.06
C LYS A 418 0.45 -8.60 -11.58
N GLU A 419 1.29 -8.76 -12.59
CA GLU A 419 1.65 -10.07 -13.13
C GLU A 419 2.36 -10.91 -12.06
N THR A 420 1.89 -12.14 -11.89
CA THR A 420 2.50 -13.13 -10.99
C THR A 420 3.58 -13.89 -11.72
N ARG A 421 4.84 -13.76 -11.26
CA ARG A 421 5.99 -14.38 -11.90
C ARG A 421 7.17 -14.54 -10.94
N LEU A 422 7.91 -15.62 -11.08
CA LEU A 422 9.17 -15.78 -10.36
C LEU A 422 10.24 -14.84 -10.95
N SER A 423 10.71 -13.90 -10.13
CA SER A 423 11.67 -12.87 -10.55
C SER A 423 13.09 -13.21 -10.11
N ASN A 424 14.08 -12.70 -10.84
CA ASN A 424 15.48 -12.68 -10.40
C ASN A 424 15.72 -11.71 -9.22
N TYR A 425 14.75 -10.85 -8.91
CA TYR A 425 14.77 -9.89 -7.79
C TYR A 425 14.29 -10.44 -6.45
N ARG A 426 14.41 -11.74 -6.22
CA ARG A 426 13.81 -12.36 -5.02
C ARG A 426 14.75 -12.49 -3.83
N TYR A 427 16.03 -12.19 -4.02
CA TYR A 427 17.05 -12.18 -2.97
C TYR A 427 17.71 -10.82 -2.86
N VAL A 428 18.10 -10.43 -1.65
CA VAL A 428 18.84 -9.19 -1.35
C VAL A 428 20.02 -9.47 -0.42
N ALA A 429 20.91 -8.50 -0.28
CA ALA A 429 21.91 -8.45 0.77
C ALA A 429 21.80 -7.12 1.53
N PHE A 430 22.35 -7.08 2.73
CA PHE A 430 22.46 -5.87 3.55
C PHE A 430 23.93 -5.53 3.78
N ASP A 431 24.31 -4.28 3.58
CA ASP A 431 25.66 -3.76 3.78
C ASP A 431 25.58 -2.35 4.34
N ASP A 432 26.02 -2.14 5.59
CA ASP A 432 25.94 -0.83 6.23
C ASP A 432 27.06 0.17 5.85
N SER A 433 27.96 -0.23 4.96
CA SER A 433 29.08 0.60 4.50
C SER A 433 28.83 1.27 3.16
N VAL A 434 27.68 1.00 2.53
CA VAL A 434 27.27 1.56 1.24
C VAL A 434 26.04 2.43 1.38
N MET A 435 25.84 3.34 0.42
CA MET A 435 24.75 4.31 0.50
C MET A 435 23.35 3.67 0.43
N ALA A 436 23.21 2.58 -0.32
CA ALA A 436 21.97 1.83 -0.43
C ALA A 436 22.12 0.51 0.32
N LEU A 437 21.76 0.54 1.61
CA LEU A 437 22.07 -0.52 2.57
C LEU A 437 21.49 -1.87 2.15
N TRP A 438 20.27 -1.84 1.61
CA TRP A 438 19.65 -2.99 0.96
C TRP A 438 20.13 -3.10 -0.49
N ILE A 439 21.14 -3.95 -0.70
CA ILE A 439 21.70 -4.19 -2.03
C ILE A 439 20.74 -5.09 -2.80
N LYS A 440 20.05 -4.46 -3.76
CA LYS A 440 19.14 -5.13 -4.69
C LYS A 440 19.93 -5.80 -5.82
N PRO A 441 19.48 -6.95 -6.33
CA PRO A 441 20.15 -7.64 -7.43
C PRO A 441 20.00 -6.88 -8.75
N LYS A 442 20.79 -7.24 -9.75
CA LYS A 442 20.63 -6.74 -11.13
C LYS A 442 19.44 -7.39 -11.82
N MET A 443 18.64 -6.60 -12.57
CA MET A 443 17.40 -7.10 -13.19
C MET A 443 17.58 -8.27 -14.12
N SER A 444 18.61 -8.20 -14.96
CA SER A 444 18.84 -9.16 -16.03
C SER A 444 19.23 -10.54 -15.49
N GLU A 445 19.97 -10.60 -14.38
CA GLU A 445 20.69 -11.82 -14.00
C GLU A 445 20.53 -12.22 -12.53
N GLY A 446 19.98 -11.37 -11.67
CA GLY A 446 19.78 -11.69 -10.26
C GLY A 446 21.04 -11.62 -9.38
N SER A 447 22.18 -11.22 -9.95
CA SER A 447 23.42 -11.09 -9.19
C SER A 447 23.37 -9.88 -8.25
N ILE A 448 23.89 -10.03 -7.05
CA ILE A 448 24.02 -8.98 -6.03
C ILE A 448 25.50 -8.63 -5.91
N ASN A 449 25.83 -7.35 -5.97
CA ASN A 449 27.19 -6.85 -5.75
C ASN A 449 27.44 -6.71 -4.24
N PHE A 450 28.01 -7.74 -3.61
CA PHE A 450 28.23 -7.79 -2.17
C PHE A 450 29.73 -7.84 -1.90
N GLY A 451 30.26 -6.78 -1.28
CA GLY A 451 31.69 -6.59 -1.09
C GLY A 451 32.42 -5.95 -2.27
N TYR A 452 33.75 -5.89 -2.18
CA TYR A 452 34.58 -5.21 -3.18
C TYR A 452 34.78 -6.10 -4.41
N ASN A 453 33.94 -5.89 -5.43
CA ASN A 453 33.96 -6.58 -6.73
C ASN A 453 33.58 -8.07 -6.69
N GLN A 454 32.77 -8.49 -5.71
CA GLN A 454 32.23 -9.85 -5.67
C GLN A 454 30.74 -9.88 -5.97
N TYR A 455 30.35 -10.86 -6.78
CA TYR A 455 28.97 -11.08 -7.15
C TYR A 455 28.53 -12.43 -6.62
N ILE A 456 27.51 -12.41 -5.78
CA ILE A 456 26.74 -13.61 -5.43
C ILE A 456 25.52 -13.68 -6.33
N ASN A 457 25.03 -14.87 -6.65
CA ASN A 457 23.81 -15.02 -7.43
C ASN A 457 22.87 -16.09 -6.85
N PRO A 458 22.28 -15.86 -5.67
CA PRO A 458 21.34 -16.79 -5.06
C PRO A 458 20.13 -17.09 -5.96
N ALA A 459 19.70 -16.12 -6.76
CA ALA A 459 18.62 -16.29 -7.73
C ALA A 459 18.95 -17.32 -8.80
N LYS A 460 20.22 -17.45 -9.21
CA LYS A 460 20.67 -18.50 -10.12
C LYS A 460 20.90 -19.81 -9.37
N ASP A 461 21.55 -19.75 -8.22
CA ASP A 461 21.95 -20.93 -7.44
C ASP A 461 20.74 -21.75 -6.95
N TYR A 462 19.63 -21.08 -6.62
CA TYR A 462 18.40 -21.72 -6.12
C TYR A 462 17.26 -21.77 -7.15
N TYR A 463 17.53 -21.44 -8.43
CA TYR A 463 16.50 -21.32 -9.45
C TYR A 463 15.63 -22.57 -9.60
N GLU A 464 16.24 -23.75 -9.65
CA GLU A 464 15.51 -25.00 -9.87
C GLU A 464 14.53 -25.32 -8.74
N GLY A 465 14.97 -25.15 -7.48
CA GLY A 465 14.14 -25.37 -6.29
C GLY A 465 13.02 -24.35 -6.18
N ASP A 466 13.36 -23.07 -6.31
CA ASP A 466 12.39 -21.97 -6.23
C ASP A 466 11.33 -22.08 -7.33
N SER A 467 11.74 -22.36 -8.57
CA SER A 467 10.84 -22.49 -9.70
C SER A 467 9.89 -23.66 -9.56
N ARG A 468 10.38 -24.82 -9.11
CA ARG A 468 9.52 -25.99 -8.86
C ARG A 468 8.46 -25.66 -7.80
N ALA A 469 8.89 -25.18 -6.64
CA ALA A 469 7.97 -24.91 -5.53
C ALA A 469 6.97 -23.80 -5.85
N PHE A 470 7.39 -22.79 -6.61
CA PHE A 470 6.52 -21.72 -7.10
C PHE A 470 5.40 -22.26 -8.00
N GLU A 471 5.74 -23.07 -9.01
CA GLU A 471 4.74 -23.67 -9.91
C GLU A 471 3.81 -24.65 -9.19
N GLU A 472 4.33 -25.43 -8.24
CA GLU A 472 3.51 -26.30 -7.39
C GLU A 472 2.51 -25.50 -6.55
N LEU A 473 2.93 -24.36 -5.98
CA LEU A 473 2.07 -23.47 -5.22
C LEU A 473 0.98 -22.86 -6.11
N LEU A 474 1.35 -22.35 -7.30
CA LEU A 474 0.39 -21.80 -8.26
C LEU A 474 -0.64 -22.85 -8.71
N SER A 475 -0.17 -24.07 -9.01
CA SER A 475 -1.04 -25.18 -9.36
C SER A 475 -2.00 -25.52 -8.22
N ALA A 476 -1.49 -25.63 -6.99
CA ALA A 476 -2.31 -25.92 -5.82
C ALA A 476 -3.37 -24.85 -5.58
N ALA A 477 -2.99 -23.57 -5.67
CA ALA A 477 -3.92 -22.44 -5.49
C ALA A 477 -5.05 -22.44 -6.52
N ARG A 478 -4.76 -22.74 -7.80
CA ARG A 478 -5.77 -22.82 -8.86
C ARG A 478 -6.76 -23.97 -8.70
N THR A 479 -6.38 -25.03 -7.99
CA THR A 479 -7.21 -26.22 -7.80
C THR A 479 -8.12 -26.19 -6.56
N ARG A 480 -7.98 -25.17 -5.72
CA ARG A 480 -8.74 -24.96 -4.46
C ARG A 480 -9.90 -23.98 -4.66
#